data_AF-A0A7L2L7W0-F1
#
_entry.id   AF-A0A7L2L7W0-F1
#
_cell.length_a   1.000
_cell.length_b   1.000
_cell.length_c   1.000
_cell.angle_alpha   90.00
_cell.angle_beta   90.00
_cell.angle_gamma   90.00
#
_symmetry.space_group_name_H-M   'P 1'
#
loop_
_entity.id
_entity.type
_entity.pdbx_description
1 polymer ?
#
loop_
_entity_poly.entity_id
_entity_poly.type
_entity_poly.pdbx_seq_one_letter_code
_entity_poly.pdbx_strand_id
1 'polypeptide(L)'
;APGGACALLQELSEEQSFAISYLDIGERHAPSALPQNPPGCRGARGDPAVSPADALSLSGLHQCLVELSTQPTTVCHGSGPSRDGARAQAARNALQYLRIMAGGK
;
A
#
# COMPACT_ATOMS: atom_id res chain seq x y z
N ALA A 1 -1.97 -16.08 6.72
CA ALA A 1 -2.19 -16.12 8.18
C ALA A 1 -2.71 -14.76 8.63
N PRO A 2 -3.60 -14.65 9.63
CA PRO A 2 -4.15 -13.37 10.11
C PRO A 2 -3.12 -12.46 10.83
N GLY A 3 -1.81 -12.68 10.66
CA GLY A 3 -0.73 -11.94 11.32
C GLY A 3 0.16 -11.20 10.31
N GLY A 4 -0.42 -10.22 9.62
CA GLY A 4 0.33 -9.30 8.74
C GLY A 4 0.79 -8.04 9.49
N ALA A 5 1.68 -7.26 8.89
CA ALA A 5 2.15 -6.01 9.48
C ALA A 5 1.02 -5.01 9.81
N CYS A 6 -0.07 -5.01 9.04
CA CYS A 6 -1.25 -4.19 9.35
C CYS A 6 -1.92 -4.61 10.68
N ALA A 7 -2.03 -5.91 10.95
CA ALA A 7 -2.63 -6.42 12.18
C ALA A 7 -1.78 -6.06 13.40
N LEU A 8 -0.46 -6.28 13.32
CA LEU A 8 0.46 -5.90 14.39
C LEU A 8 0.46 -4.38 14.65
N LEU A 9 0.40 -3.57 13.59
CA LEU A 9 0.33 -2.12 13.74
C LEU A 9 -0.98 -1.70 14.42
N GLN A 10 -2.09 -2.36 14.08
CA GLN A 10 -3.40 -2.15 14.72
C GLN A 10 -3.34 -2.48 16.22
N GLU A 11 -2.79 -3.63 16.61
CA GLU A 11 -2.64 -4.01 18.03
C GLU A 11 -1.81 -2.97 18.80
N LEU A 12 -0.69 -2.52 18.22
CA LEU A 12 0.13 -1.48 18.84
C LEU A 12 -0.61 -0.13 18.95
N SER A 13 -1.47 0.19 18.00
CA SER A 13 -2.27 1.42 18.05
C SER A 13 -3.27 1.45 19.19
N GLU A 14 -3.85 0.28 19.50
CA GLU A 14 -4.76 0.10 20.62
C GLU A 14 -4.00 0.20 21.94
N GLU A 15 -2.83 -0.43 22.04
CA GLU A 15 -2.00 -0.42 23.24
C GLU A 15 -1.40 0.97 23.54
N GLN A 16 -0.91 1.66 22.52
CA GLN A 16 -0.23 2.96 22.64
C GLN A 16 -1.16 4.16 22.41
N SER A 17 -2.46 3.92 22.21
CA SER A 17 -3.50 4.93 22.07
C SER A 17 -3.21 5.98 20.97
N PHE A 18 -2.93 5.52 19.76
CA PHE A 18 -2.85 6.37 18.56
C PHE A 18 -3.81 5.88 17.47
N ALA A 19 -4.26 6.78 16.59
CA ALA A 19 -5.09 6.40 15.46
C ALA A 19 -4.22 6.05 14.23
N ILE A 20 -4.72 5.10 13.41
CA ILE A 20 -4.13 4.73 12.12
C ILE A 20 -5.11 5.11 11.00
N SER A 21 -4.61 5.78 9.97
CA SER A 21 -5.37 6.05 8.75
C SER A 21 -4.59 5.62 7.52
N TYR A 22 -5.25 4.89 6.60
CA TYR A 22 -4.66 4.46 5.33
C TYR A 22 -5.26 5.25 4.17
N LEU A 23 -4.39 5.80 3.33
CA LEU A 23 -4.74 6.49 2.11
C LEU A 23 -4.11 5.76 0.91
N ASP A 24 -4.95 5.06 0.14
CA ASP A 24 -4.51 4.46 -1.13
C ASP A 24 -4.43 5.55 -2.22
N ILE A 25 -3.30 5.62 -2.91
CA ILE A 25 -3.09 6.56 -4.02
C ILE A 25 -3.32 5.78 -5.33
N GLY A 26 -4.36 6.15 -6.06
CA GLY A 26 -4.56 5.79 -7.47
C GLY A 26 -4.62 7.07 -8.30
N GLU A 27 -3.90 7.12 -9.43
CA GLU A 27 -3.95 8.29 -10.31
C GLU A 27 -5.38 8.49 -10.82
N ARG A 28 -6.00 9.63 -10.49
CA ARG A 28 -7.24 10.06 -11.14
C ARG A 28 -6.89 10.43 -12.59
N HIS A 29 -7.13 9.54 -13.54
CA HIS A 29 -7.17 9.94 -14.95
C HIS A 29 -8.61 10.25 -15.37
N ALA A 30 -8.79 11.44 -15.93
CA ALA A 30 -10.01 11.89 -16.58
C ALA A 30 -10.37 10.95 -17.75
N PRO A 31 -11.66 10.75 -18.07
CA PRO A 31 -12.05 9.95 -19.22
C PRO A 31 -11.70 10.74 -20.49
N SER A 32 -10.75 10.23 -21.28
CA SER A 32 -10.56 10.68 -22.66
C SER A 32 -10.28 9.46 -23.53
N ALA A 33 -11.25 9.20 -24.40
CA ALA A 33 -11.40 8.03 -25.23
C ALA A 33 -10.20 7.71 -26.13
N LEU A 34 -9.97 6.42 -26.42
CA LEU A 34 -9.77 5.90 -27.79
C LEU A 34 -9.83 4.34 -27.83
N PRO A 35 -10.21 3.71 -28.97
CA PRO A 35 -10.50 2.27 -29.04
C PRO A 35 -9.38 1.39 -29.68
N GLN A 36 -9.31 0.13 -29.19
CA GLN A 36 -9.02 -1.17 -29.84
C GLN A 36 -7.76 -1.41 -30.72
N ASN A 37 -6.81 -2.26 -30.27
CA ASN A 37 -6.55 -3.65 -30.73
C ASN A 37 -5.19 -4.21 -30.16
N PRO A 38 -5.06 -5.49 -29.71
CA PRO A 38 -3.79 -6.08 -29.24
C PRO A 38 -3.21 -7.18 -30.18
N PRO A 39 -1.88 -7.43 -30.15
CA PRO A 39 -1.46 -8.84 -30.07
C PRO A 39 -0.20 -9.11 -29.21
N GLY A 40 -0.24 -10.25 -28.50
CA GLY A 40 0.89 -11.19 -28.47
C GLY A 40 1.88 -11.17 -27.31
N CYS A 41 1.48 -11.65 -26.12
CA CYS A 41 2.43 -12.18 -25.13
C CYS A 41 1.96 -13.55 -24.63
N ARG A 42 2.65 -14.60 -25.09
CA ARG A 42 2.36 -16.01 -24.81
C ARG A 42 3.14 -16.46 -23.56
N GLY A 43 2.42 -16.81 -22.50
CA GLY A 43 2.84 -17.82 -21.51
C GLY A 43 3.43 -17.31 -20.19
N ALA A 44 2.64 -17.37 -19.12
CA ALA A 44 2.93 -18.14 -17.90
C ALA A 44 1.65 -18.21 -17.05
N ARG A 45 1.52 -19.29 -16.27
CA ARG A 45 0.31 -19.70 -15.53
C ARG A 45 -0.28 -18.60 -14.65
N GLY A 46 -1.58 -18.34 -14.84
CA GLY A 46 -2.53 -18.20 -13.74
C GLY A 46 -2.45 -16.95 -12.88
N ASP A 47 -2.37 -15.76 -13.46
CA ASP A 47 -2.79 -14.53 -12.79
C ASP A 47 -3.91 -13.87 -13.62
N PRO A 48 -5.02 -13.44 -13.01
CA PRO A 48 -6.11 -12.81 -13.76
C PRO A 48 -5.57 -11.56 -14.44
N ALA A 49 -5.86 -11.44 -15.74
CA ALA A 49 -5.50 -10.30 -16.57
C ALA A 49 -5.75 -8.99 -15.82
N VAL A 50 -4.67 -8.31 -15.42
CA VAL A 50 -4.76 -6.95 -14.90
C VAL A 50 -5.34 -6.10 -16.03
N SER A 51 -6.60 -5.74 -15.86
CA SER A 51 -7.28 -4.84 -16.79
C SER A 51 -6.51 -3.52 -16.77
N PRO A 52 -6.10 -2.95 -17.92
CA PRO A 52 -5.24 -1.77 -18.00
C PRO A 52 -5.95 -0.46 -17.58
N ALA A 53 -6.93 -0.54 -16.68
CA ALA A 53 -7.75 0.57 -16.21
C ALA A 53 -7.69 0.79 -14.68
N ASP A 54 -6.91 0.01 -13.94
CA ASP A 54 -6.59 0.31 -12.54
C ASP A 54 -5.28 1.10 -12.50
N ALA A 55 -5.39 2.40 -12.29
CA ALA A 55 -4.33 3.39 -12.42
C ALA A 55 -3.07 3.04 -11.63
N LEU A 56 -2.11 2.42 -12.33
CA LEU A 56 -0.80 2.13 -11.80
C LEU A 56 0.00 3.43 -11.72
N SER A 57 0.77 3.60 -10.64
CA SER A 57 1.84 4.62 -10.57
C SER A 57 2.77 4.49 -11.80
N LEU A 58 3.65 5.46 -12.10
CA LEU A 58 4.62 5.38 -13.23
C LEU A 58 5.41 4.05 -13.26
N SER A 59 5.52 3.39 -12.10
CA SER A 59 6.18 2.10 -11.90
C SER A 59 5.32 0.85 -12.10
N GLY A 60 4.01 0.98 -12.39
CA GLY A 60 3.14 -0.19 -12.48
C GLY A 60 2.60 -0.69 -11.13
N LEU A 61 2.72 0.10 -10.04
CA LEU A 61 2.41 -0.36 -8.67
C LEU A 61 1.32 0.47 -8.00
N HIS A 62 0.58 -0.16 -7.08
CA HIS A 62 -0.28 0.54 -6.14
C HIS A 62 0.57 1.22 -5.08
N GLN A 63 0.14 2.40 -4.65
CA GLN A 63 0.78 3.18 -3.61
C GLN A 63 -0.18 3.41 -2.45
N CYS A 64 0.36 3.47 -1.23
CA CYS A 64 -0.40 3.73 -0.02
C CYS A 64 0.44 4.57 0.93
N LEU A 65 -0.24 5.50 1.60
CA LEU A 65 0.29 6.18 2.79
C LEU A 65 -0.43 5.65 4.02
N VAL A 66 0.29 5.47 5.11
CA VAL A 66 -0.28 5.26 6.44
C VAL A 66 0.12 6.42 7.33
N GLU A 67 -0.87 7.04 7.96
CA GLU A 67 -0.69 8.09 8.96
C GLU A 67 -0.93 7.50 10.35
N LEU A 68 -0.03 7.82 11.28
CA LEU A 68 -0.15 7.53 12.70
C LEU A 68 -0.31 8.85 13.45
N SER A 69 -1.36 8.98 14.27
CA SER A 69 -1.60 10.15 15.11
C SER A 69 -0.71 10.19 16.37
N THR A 70 0.54 9.75 16.26
CA THR A 70 1.58 9.85 17.30
C THR A 70 2.06 11.30 17.47
N GLN A 71 2.95 11.56 18.43
CA GLN A 71 3.62 12.86 18.61
C GLN A 71 5.14 12.69 18.46
N PRO A 72 5.75 13.19 17.35
CA PRO A 72 5.12 13.86 16.22
C PRO A 72 4.26 12.91 15.37
N THR A 73 3.33 13.47 14.59
CA THR A 73 2.54 12.70 13.61
C THR A 73 3.49 12.05 12.62
N THR A 74 3.26 10.77 12.34
CA THR A 74 4.13 9.98 11.45
C THR A 74 3.37 9.60 10.20
N VAL A 75 3.97 9.77 9.03
CA VAL A 75 3.44 9.24 7.77
C VAL A 75 4.47 8.30 7.15
N CYS A 76 4.03 7.11 6.74
CA CYS A 76 4.87 6.11 6.07
C CYS A 76 4.27 5.73 4.72
N HIS A 77 5.13 5.61 3.71
CA HIS A 77 4.75 5.18 2.37
C HIS A 77 4.97 3.68 2.18
N GLY A 78 4.11 3.04 1.39
CA GLY A 78 4.28 1.69 0.89
C GLY A 78 3.81 1.56 -0.55
N SER A 79 4.42 0.64 -1.29
CA SER A 79 4.03 0.30 -2.65
C SER A 79 3.98 -1.21 -2.86
N GLY A 80 3.12 -1.68 -3.75
CA GLY A 80 3.00 -3.10 -4.05
C GLY A 80 2.17 -3.41 -5.28
N PRO A 81 2.14 -4.68 -5.73
CA PRO A 81 1.38 -5.12 -6.89
C PRO A 81 -0.14 -5.13 -6.64
N SER A 82 -0.58 -4.90 -5.40
CA SER A 82 -1.98 -4.79 -5.00
C SER A 82 -2.11 -3.74 -3.88
N ARG A 83 -3.33 -3.21 -3.68
CA ARG A 83 -3.63 -2.27 -2.57
C ARG A 83 -3.28 -2.86 -1.21
N ASP A 84 -3.61 -4.14 -1.00
CA ASP A 84 -3.26 -4.86 0.23
C ASP A 84 -1.75 -4.97 0.41
N GLY A 85 -1.01 -5.28 -0.66
CA GLY A 85 0.45 -5.32 -0.65
C GLY A 85 1.08 -3.96 -0.32
N ALA A 86 0.54 -2.87 -0.89
CA ALA A 86 0.99 -1.51 -0.61
C ALA A 86 0.71 -1.10 0.84
N ARG A 87 -0.48 -1.39 1.38
CA ARG A 87 -0.83 -1.16 2.79
C ARG A 87 0.06 -1.96 3.73
N ALA A 88 0.28 -3.24 3.43
CA ALA A 88 1.16 -4.08 4.22
C ALA A 88 2.60 -3.55 4.22
N GLN A 89 3.10 -3.02 3.10
CA GLN A 89 4.41 -2.39 3.05
C GLN A 89 4.46 -1.08 3.85
N ALA A 90 3.43 -0.23 3.74
CA ALA A 90 3.33 1.01 4.50
C ALA A 90 3.32 0.73 6.02
N ALA A 91 2.54 -0.28 6.44
CA ALA A 91 2.47 -0.71 7.82
C ALA A 91 3.80 -1.28 8.34
N ARG A 92 4.52 -2.07 7.52
CA ARG A 92 5.87 -2.54 7.88
C ARG A 92 6.82 -1.38 8.14
N ASN A 93 6.81 -0.38 7.26
CA ASN A 93 7.67 0.79 7.39
C ASN A 93 7.32 1.59 8.66
N ALA A 94 6.02 1.73 8.96
CA ALA A 94 5.54 2.34 10.20
C ALA A 94 6.01 1.60 11.45
N LEU A 95 5.92 0.26 11.48
CA LEU A 95 6.43 -0.55 12.58
C LEU A 95 7.94 -0.37 12.77
N GLN A 96 8.71 -0.32 11.69
CA GLN A 96 10.15 -0.08 11.76
C GLN A 96 10.46 1.31 12.32
N TYR A 97 9.72 2.33 11.88
CA TYR A 97 9.84 3.69 12.43
C TYR A 97 9.58 3.69 13.94
N LEU A 98 8.46 3.09 14.38
CA LEU A 98 8.12 3.03 15.81
C LEU A 98 9.20 2.30 16.62
N ARG A 99 9.79 1.22 16.09
CA ARG A 99 10.89 0.52 16.76
C ARG A 99 12.13 1.40 16.96
N ILE A 100 12.49 2.19 15.95
CA ILE A 100 13.61 3.13 16.03
C ILE A 100 13.31 4.20 17.09
N MET A 101 12.10 4.75 17.09
CA MET A 101 11.70 5.80 18.03
C MET A 101 11.54 5.29 19.47
N ALA A 102 11.16 4.02 19.66
CA ALA A 102 11.11 3.37 20.96
C ALA A 102 12.49 2.97 21.52
N GLY A 103 13.58 3.26 20.80
CA GLY A 103 14.95 2.93 21.22
C GLY A 103 15.29 1.43 21.10
N GLY A 104 14.53 0.67 20.32
CA GLY A 104 14.76 -0.77 20.11
C GLY A 104 15.98 -1.04 19.25
N LYS A 105 17.13 -1.29 19.88
CA LYS A 105 18.34 -1.83 19.24
C LYS A 105 18.18 -3.28 18.82
#